data_AF-A0A7V9P7V9-F1
#
_entry.id   AF-A0A7V9P7V9-F1
#
_cell.length_a   1.000
_cell.length_b   1.000
_cell.length_c   1.000
_cell.angle_alpha   90.00
_cell.angle_beta   90.00
_cell.angle_gamma   90.00
#
_symmetry.space_group_name_H-M   'P 1'
#
loop_
_entity.id
_entity.type
_entity.pdbx_description
1 polymer ?
#
loop_
_entity_poly.entity_id
_entity_poly.type
_entity_poly.pdbx_seq_one_letter_code
_entity_poly.pdbx_strand_id
1 'polypeptide(L)' 'MDKREFAEKRRAMAEKSIEEFVELLESSDLQTRFFAEMCLRDATGT' A
#
# COMPACT_ATOMS: atom_id res chain seq x y z
N MET A 1 1.92 -1.79 -15.20
CA MET A 1 1.75 -0.54 -14.45
C MET A 1 2.85 0.41 -14.87
N ASP A 2 2.50 1.57 -15.42
CA ASP A 2 3.42 2.64 -15.75
C ASP A 2 3.78 3.50 -14.51
N LYS A 3 4.72 4.45 -14.67
CA LYS A 3 5.16 5.30 -13.55
C LYS A 3 4.05 6.17 -12.95
N ARG A 4 3.10 6.64 -13.77
CA ARG A 4 2.00 7.50 -13.33
C ARG A 4 0.98 6.67 -12.57
N GLU A 5 0.61 5.52 -13.11
CA GLU A 5 -0.28 4.56 -12.46
C GLU A 5 0.27 4.11 -11.11
N PHE A 6 1.59 3.90 -11.01
CA PHE A 6 2.24 3.59 -9.73
C PHE A 6 2.08 4.72 -8.71
N ALA A 7 2.37 5.96 -9.12
CA ALA A 7 2.31 7.12 -8.23
C ALA A 7 0.88 7.38 -7.74
N GLU A 8 -0.11 7.28 -8.63
CA GLU A 8 -1.53 7.42 -8.28
C GLU A 8 -1.97 6.32 -7.30
N LYS A 9 -1.62 5.06 -7.59
CA LYS A 9 -1.99 3.93 -6.72
C LYS A 9 -1.31 4.01 -5.35
N ARG A 10 -0.04 4.41 -5.30
CA ARG A 10 0.65 4.67 -4.02
C ARG A 10 -0.02 5.78 -3.23
N ARG A 11 -0.38 6.90 -3.89
CA ARG A 11 -1.04 8.02 -3.22
C ARG A 11 -2.40 7.62 -2.64
N ALA A 12 -3.21 6.91 -3.42
CA ALA A 12 -4.50 6.40 -2.95
C ALA A 12 -4.34 5.43 -1.78
N MET A 13 -3.30 4.58 -1.80
CA MET A 13 -3.03 3.64 -0.72
C MET A 13 -2.52 4.35 0.55
N ALA A 14 -1.69 5.38 0.40
CA ALA A 14 -1.11 6.13 1.53
C ALA A 14 -2.14 6.90 2.38
N GLU A 15 -3.38 7.06 1.91
CA GLU A 15 -4.47 7.69 2.68
C GLU A 15 -5.14 6.72 3.67
N LYS A 16 -4.78 5.43 3.66
CA LYS A 16 -5.32 4.40 4.55
C LYS A 16 -4.69 4.40 5.94
N SER A 17 -5.43 3.88 6.91
CA SER A 17 -4.91 3.68 8.27
C SER A 17 -3.98 2.46 8.37
N ILE A 18 -3.25 2.35 9.48
CA ILE A 18 -2.41 1.18 9.78
C ILE A 18 -3.25 -0.09 9.86
N GLU A 19 -4.42 -0.04 10.48
CA GLU A 19 -5.34 -1.18 10.56
C GLU A 19 -5.78 -1.65 9.18
N GLU A 20 -6.14 -0.73 8.28
CA GLU A 20 -6.46 -1.05 6.89
C GLU A 20 -5.28 -1.68 6.15
N PHE A 21 -4.04 -1.22 6.40
CA PHE A 21 -2.86 -1.86 5.81
C PHE A 21 -2.71 -3.30 6.26
N VAL A 22 -2.91 -3.58 7.56
CA VAL A 22 -2.83 -4.94 8.10
C VAL A 22 -3.84 -5.86 7.42
N GLU A 23 -5.08 -5.41 7.23
CA GLU A 23 -6.09 -6.19 6.50
C GLU A 23 -5.67 -6.45 5.04
N LEU A 24 -5.10 -5.45 4.36
CA LEU A 24 -4.66 -5.57 2.97
C LEU A 24 -3.45 -6.48 2.78
N LEU A 25 -2.66 -6.73 3.83
CA LEU A 25 -1.56 -7.70 3.79
C LEU A 25 -2.05 -9.15 3.63
N GLU A 26 -3.31 -9.44 3.98
CA GLU A 26 -3.93 -10.76 3.77
C GLU A 26 -4.51 -10.95 2.36
N SER A 27 -4.47 -9.91 1.53
CA SER A 27 -5.01 -9.96 0.16
C SER A 27 -4.33 -11.04 -0.69
N SER A 28 -5.12 -11.79 -1.47
CA SER A 28 -4.57 -12.74 -2.44
C SER A 28 -3.87 -12.03 -3.62
N ASP A 29 -4.20 -10.76 -3.87
CA ASP A 29 -3.56 -9.95 -4.90
C ASP A 29 -2.18 -9.46 -4.44
N LEU A 30 -1.15 -9.92 -5.16
CA LEU A 30 0.25 -9.56 -4.88
C LEU A 30 0.47 -8.05 -4.94
N GLN A 31 -0.17 -7.36 -5.91
CA GLN A 31 0.05 -5.94 -6.07
C GLN A 31 -0.49 -5.15 -4.88
N THR A 32 -1.69 -5.50 -4.40
CA THR A 32 -2.31 -4.92 -3.22
C THR A 32 -1.43 -5.12 -1.98
N ARG A 33 -0.95 -6.34 -1.74
CA ARG A 33 -0.03 -6.63 -0.62
C ARG A 33 1.24 -5.80 -0.69
N PHE A 34 1.84 -5.69 -1.88
CA PHE A 34 3.05 -4.89 -2.08
C PHE A 34 2.84 -3.42 -1.71
N PHE A 35 1.76 -2.80 -2.18
CA PHE A 35 1.46 -1.41 -1.87
C PHE A 35 1.13 -1.22 -0.38
N ALA A 36 0.40 -2.16 0.22
CA ALA A 36 0.10 -2.12 1.66
C ALA A 36 1.38 -2.22 2.50
N GLU A 37 2.30 -3.14 2.17
CA GLU A 37 3.56 -3.28 2.90
C GLU A 37 4.44 -2.04 2.77
N MET A 38 4.55 -1.48 1.56
CA MET A 38 5.32 -0.27 1.31
C MET A 38 4.75 0.94 2.09
N CYS A 39 3.43 1.17 2.01
CA CYS A 39 2.80 2.28 2.72
C CYS A 39 2.81 2.10 4.24
N LEU A 40 2.72 0.85 4.73
CA LEU A 40 2.85 0.56 6.15
C LEU A 40 4.25 0.91 6.66
N ARG A 41 5.32 0.50 5.95
CA ARG A 41 6.70 0.87 6.29
C ARG A 41 6.90 2.38 6.31
N ASP A 42 6.38 3.07 5.30
CA ASP A 42 6.42 4.55 5.23
C ASP A 42 5.72 5.18 6.44
N ALA A 43 4.56 4.65 6.85
CA ALA A 43 3.78 5.14 7.99
C ALA A 43 4.41 4.84 9.35
N THR A 44 5.14 3.71 9.48
CA THR A 44 5.80 3.31 10.73
C THR A 44 7.24 3.81 10.86
N GLY A 45 7.78 4.46 9.82
CA GLY A 45 9.11 5.09 9.85
C GLY A 45 10.28 4.10 9.88
N THR A 46 10.08 2.88 9.37
CA THR A 46 11.05 1.77 9.35
C THR A 46 11.43 1.39 7.93
#